data_AF-A0A1G7TDP8-F1
#
_entry.id   AF-A0A1G7TDP8-F1
#
_cell.length_a   1.000
_cell.length_b   1.000
_cell.length_c   1.000
_cell.angle_alpha   90.00
_cell.angle_beta   90.00
_cell.angle_gamma   90.00
#
_symmetry.space_group_name_H-M   'P 1'
#
loop_
_entity.id
_entity.type
_entity.pdbx_description
1 polymer ?
#
loop_
_entity_poly.entity_id
_entity_poly.type
_entity_poly.pdbx_seq_one_letter_code
_entity_poly.pdbx_strand_id
1 'polypeptide(L)'
;MTGRDPKSTSLQAGEGAIFEFLREGPDHTDHPVDRLRQLREYVADLPETKAVIKLGDTPLPKQCPFEKYLVLIDSWPIPERFTGEQHQTGVNPDYVHRETYTDAAATCECGAVINTTRGGADNCRLASCNSYYLSQARTEVWERRADIIKQSLRYQRTDQYIAARVGAASPQDIHRMYQDLNIDQSTIRQKGKQRLKGLLEDLSERFTHTELAVAFDIPRSTISSWINGS
;
A
#
# COMPACT_ATOMS: atom_id res chain seq x y z
N MET A 1 -3.55 -24.92 -23.63
CA MET A 1 -3.57 -24.60 -22.18
C MET A 1 -3.78 -23.10 -22.08
N THR A 2 -4.99 -22.68 -21.78
CA THR A 2 -5.37 -21.26 -21.69
C THR A 2 -5.02 -20.77 -20.29
N GLY A 3 -3.83 -20.19 -20.14
CA GLY A 3 -3.46 -19.45 -18.94
C GLY A 3 -4.45 -18.31 -18.76
N ARG A 4 -5.30 -18.40 -17.75
CA ARG A 4 -6.04 -17.24 -17.27
C ARG A 4 -4.99 -16.32 -16.68
N ASP A 5 -4.76 -15.18 -17.31
CA ASP A 5 -4.14 -14.04 -16.64
C ASP A 5 -4.88 -13.86 -15.31
N PRO A 6 -4.19 -13.90 -14.16
CA PRO A 6 -4.78 -13.32 -12.97
C PRO A 6 -5.01 -11.87 -13.36
N LYS A 7 -6.28 -11.48 -13.49
CA LYS A 7 -6.66 -10.08 -13.67
C LYS A 7 -5.88 -9.32 -12.61
N SER A 8 -4.80 -8.67 -13.04
CA SER A 8 -4.21 -7.56 -12.33
C SER A 8 -5.36 -6.59 -12.27
N THR A 9 -6.12 -6.66 -11.17
CA THR A 9 -7.23 -5.76 -10.87
C THR A 9 -6.54 -4.43 -10.76
N SER A 10 -6.43 -3.77 -11.91
CA SER A 10 -5.57 -2.64 -12.07
C SER A 10 -6.01 -1.63 -11.04
N LEU A 11 -5.02 -1.08 -10.33
CA LEU A 11 -5.16 0.09 -9.47
C LEU A 11 -5.53 1.36 -10.30
N GLN A 12 -6.34 1.20 -11.36
CA GLN A 12 -7.01 2.25 -12.11
C GLN A 12 -8.28 2.73 -11.40
N ALA A 13 -8.28 2.73 -10.06
CA ALA A 13 -9.21 3.59 -9.34
C ALA A 13 -8.89 5.02 -9.81
N GLY A 14 -9.82 5.63 -10.54
CA GLY A 14 -9.67 6.99 -11.05
C GLY A 14 -9.18 7.91 -9.93
N GLU A 15 -8.33 8.88 -10.28
CA GLU A 15 -7.57 9.65 -9.29
C GLU A 15 -8.43 10.19 -8.14
N GLY A 16 -9.74 10.42 -8.32
CA GLY A 16 -10.65 10.91 -7.27
C GLY A 16 -11.01 9.96 -6.12
N ALA A 17 -10.84 8.64 -6.22
CA ALA A 17 -11.50 7.69 -5.31
C ALA A 17 -10.66 7.16 -4.11
N ILE A 18 -9.52 7.79 -3.82
CA ILE A 18 -8.47 7.23 -2.93
C ILE A 18 -8.95 7.13 -1.47
N PHE A 19 -9.64 8.17 -1.00
CA PHE A 19 -10.19 8.26 0.35
C PHE A 19 -11.72 8.18 0.41
N GLU A 20 -12.40 8.13 -0.75
CA GLU A 20 -13.86 8.22 -0.82
C GLU A 20 -14.56 7.10 -0.04
N PHE A 21 -13.95 5.92 0.03
CA PHE A 21 -14.49 4.81 0.82
C PHE A 21 -14.57 5.09 2.33
N LEU A 22 -13.84 6.11 2.82
CA LEU A 22 -13.89 6.53 4.22
C LEU A 22 -15.07 7.48 4.51
N ARG A 23 -15.75 7.98 3.47
CA ARG A 23 -16.96 8.81 3.57
C ARG A 23 -18.25 7.98 3.61
N GLU A 24 -18.17 6.72 3.22
CA GLU A 24 -19.32 5.82 3.12
C GLU A 24 -19.79 5.36 4.51
N GLY A 25 -21.08 5.51 4.81
CA GLY A 25 -21.67 5.01 6.06
C GLY A 25 -22.74 5.96 6.61
N PRO A 26 -23.99 5.49 6.80
CA PRO A 26 -25.07 6.34 7.29
C PRO A 26 -24.98 6.68 8.80
N ASP A 27 -24.18 5.95 9.60
CA ASP A 27 -24.10 6.13 11.06
C ASP A 27 -22.71 5.77 11.62
N HIS A 28 -22.44 6.17 12.87
CA HIS A 28 -21.19 5.93 13.62
C HIS A 28 -20.93 4.45 13.94
N THR A 29 -21.98 3.62 14.06
CA THR A 29 -21.88 2.28 14.66
C THR A 29 -21.15 1.22 13.81
N ASP A 30 -20.76 1.55 12.59
CA ASP A 30 -19.94 0.70 11.71
C ASP A 30 -19.20 1.52 10.64
N HIS A 31 -18.74 2.72 11.03
CA HIS A 31 -18.13 3.65 10.09
C HIS A 31 -16.72 3.19 9.68
N PRO A 32 -16.30 3.39 8.41
CA PRO A 32 -14.95 3.05 7.94
C PRO A 32 -13.80 3.61 8.78
N VAL A 33 -14.00 4.79 9.39
CA VAL A 33 -13.02 5.42 10.28
C VAL A 33 -12.84 4.62 11.57
N ASP A 34 -13.92 4.11 12.17
CA ASP A 34 -13.83 3.27 13.37
C ASP A 34 -13.20 1.92 13.07
N ARG A 35 -13.53 1.34 11.91
CA ARG A 35 -12.86 0.13 11.41
C ARG A 35 -11.35 0.34 11.24
N LEU A 36 -10.94 1.51 10.74
CA LEU A 36 -9.53 1.87 10.62
C LEU A 36 -8.85 2.01 11.98
N ARG A 37 -9.53 2.60 12.97
CA ARG A 37 -9.02 2.68 14.35
C ARG A 37 -8.84 1.30 14.97
N GLN A 38 -9.86 0.45 14.91
CA GLN A 38 -9.80 -0.93 15.42
C GLN A 38 -8.71 -1.74 14.74
N LEU A 39 -8.53 -1.57 13.43
CA LEU A 39 -7.44 -2.22 12.71
C LEU A 39 -6.06 -1.77 13.20
N ARG A 40 -5.87 -0.47 13.47
CA ARG A 40 -4.61 0.04 14.02
C ARG A 40 -4.33 -0.52 15.41
N GLU A 41 -5.33 -0.56 16.27
CA GLU A 41 -5.23 -1.17 17.61
C GLU A 41 -4.80 -2.64 17.49
N TYR A 42 -5.48 -3.41 16.63
CA TYR A 42 -5.12 -4.80 16.36
C TYR A 42 -3.68 -4.96 15.86
N VAL A 43 -3.21 -4.06 14.98
CA VAL A 43 -1.83 -4.11 14.44
C VAL A 43 -0.79 -3.78 15.49
N ALA A 44 -1.05 -2.79 16.35
CA ALA A 44 -0.15 -2.39 17.43
C ALA A 44 0.09 -3.52 18.45
N ASP A 45 -0.86 -4.44 18.58
CA ASP A 45 -0.76 -5.62 19.46
C ASP A 45 -0.03 -6.81 18.82
N LEU A 46 0.35 -6.72 17.54
CA LEU A 46 1.08 -7.81 16.87
C LEU A 46 2.57 -7.80 17.27
N PRO A 47 3.17 -8.98 17.51
CA PRO A 47 4.60 -9.05 17.73
C PRO A 47 5.38 -8.73 16.44
N GLU A 48 6.55 -8.11 16.56
CA GLU A 48 7.48 -7.82 15.46
C GLU A 48 7.95 -9.07 14.69
N THR A 49 7.70 -10.28 15.23
CA THR A 49 8.00 -11.57 14.60
C THR A 49 6.88 -12.07 13.69
N LYS A 50 5.66 -11.52 13.79
CA LYS A 50 4.54 -11.90 12.94
C LYS A 50 4.64 -11.16 11.62
N ALA A 51 4.92 -11.88 10.53
CA ALA A 51 5.15 -11.28 9.22
C ALA A 51 3.87 -10.75 8.53
N VAL A 52 2.72 -11.38 8.79
CA VAL A 52 1.51 -11.19 7.98
C VAL A 52 0.27 -10.85 8.80
N ILE A 53 -0.62 -10.06 8.22
CA ILE A 53 -1.97 -9.75 8.68
C ILE A 53 -2.94 -10.42 7.71
N LYS A 54 -3.87 -11.23 8.21
CA LYS A 54 -4.92 -11.85 7.38
C LYS A 54 -6.24 -11.17 7.66
N LEU A 55 -7.03 -10.86 6.63
CA LEU A 55 -8.34 -10.22 6.82
C LEU A 55 -9.22 -10.98 7.83
N GLY A 56 -9.21 -12.32 7.80
CA GLY A 56 -9.98 -13.15 8.73
C GLY A 56 -9.56 -13.06 10.20
N ASP A 57 -8.37 -12.53 10.49
CA ASP A 57 -7.85 -12.32 11.83
C ASP A 57 -8.07 -10.87 12.32
N THR A 58 -8.56 -9.97 11.44
CA THR A 58 -8.78 -8.55 11.75
C THR A 58 -10.21 -8.27 12.20
N PRO A 59 -10.47 -7.13 12.84
CA PRO A 59 -11.85 -6.68 13.14
C PRO A 59 -12.67 -6.28 11.92
N LEU A 60 -12.08 -6.29 10.71
CA LEU A 60 -12.77 -5.83 9.50
C LEU A 60 -13.76 -6.88 8.96
N PRO A 61 -14.86 -6.45 8.33
CA PRO A 61 -15.78 -7.37 7.69
C PRO A 61 -15.14 -8.05 6.47
N LYS A 62 -15.54 -9.30 6.21
CA LYS A 62 -14.99 -10.13 5.11
C LYS A 62 -15.12 -9.50 3.72
N GLN A 63 -16.10 -8.64 3.50
CA GLN A 63 -16.34 -7.94 2.23
C GLN A 63 -15.73 -6.53 2.19
N CYS A 64 -14.87 -6.15 3.14
CA CYS A 64 -14.24 -4.82 3.14
C CYS A 64 -13.19 -4.68 2.02
N PRO A 65 -12.91 -3.44 1.55
CA PRO A 65 -11.81 -3.19 0.63
C PRO A 65 -10.45 -3.23 1.37
N PHE A 66 -10.02 -4.42 1.81
CA PHE A 66 -8.89 -4.60 2.74
C PHE A 66 -7.61 -3.88 2.29
N GLU A 67 -7.26 -3.97 1.00
CA GLU A 67 -6.08 -3.33 0.42
C GLU A 67 -6.03 -1.81 0.66
N LYS A 68 -7.20 -1.13 0.67
CA LYS A 68 -7.27 0.31 0.93
C LYS A 68 -6.97 0.63 2.40
N TYR A 69 -7.40 -0.23 3.32
CA TYR A 69 -7.07 -0.10 4.74
C TYR A 69 -5.60 -0.38 5.01
N LEU A 70 -5.02 -1.40 4.36
CA LEU A 70 -3.60 -1.75 4.54
C LEU A 70 -2.68 -0.55 4.32
N VAL A 71 -2.86 0.20 3.23
CA VAL A 71 -2.01 1.37 2.94
C VAL A 71 -2.13 2.47 4.01
N LEU A 72 -3.30 2.59 4.64
CA LEU A 72 -3.51 3.58 5.70
C LEU A 72 -2.76 3.23 6.98
N ILE A 73 -2.59 1.94 7.28
CA ILE A 73 -1.89 1.41 8.46
C ILE A 73 -0.41 1.06 8.19
N ASP A 74 0.21 1.69 7.18
CA ASP A 74 1.60 1.43 6.77
C ASP A 74 1.90 -0.03 6.41
N SER A 75 0.88 -0.73 5.93
CA SER A 75 0.93 -2.08 5.38
C SER A 75 0.67 -2.07 3.86
N TRP A 76 0.90 -3.20 3.20
CA TRP A 76 0.55 -3.41 1.79
C TRP A 76 0.17 -4.87 1.55
N PRO A 77 -0.61 -5.15 0.49
CA PRO A 77 -1.03 -6.51 0.18
C PRO A 77 0.16 -7.40 -0.16
N ILE A 78 0.10 -8.65 0.29
CA ILE A 78 1.03 -9.69 -0.15
C ILE A 78 0.39 -10.39 -1.36
N PRO A 79 1.05 -10.43 -2.52
CA PRO A 79 0.55 -11.18 -3.66
C PRO A 79 0.30 -12.65 -3.29
N GLU A 80 -0.87 -13.18 -3.67
CA GLU A 80 -1.34 -14.55 -3.34
C GLU A 80 -0.28 -15.63 -3.60
N ARG A 81 0.53 -15.45 -4.65
CA ARG A 81 1.65 -16.36 -5.00
C ARG A 81 2.70 -16.55 -3.90
N PHE A 82 2.82 -15.63 -2.94
CA PHE A 82 3.81 -15.73 -1.85
C PHE A 82 3.26 -16.41 -0.60
N THR A 83 1.96 -16.35 -0.37
CA THR A 83 1.33 -16.96 0.81
C THR A 83 0.74 -18.34 0.49
N GLY A 84 0.34 -18.58 -0.76
CA GLY A 84 -0.46 -19.75 -1.12
C GLY A 84 -1.85 -19.75 -0.48
N GLU A 85 -2.23 -18.65 0.16
CA GLU A 85 -3.50 -18.47 0.85
C GLU A 85 -4.47 -17.72 -0.05
N GLN A 86 -5.69 -18.24 -0.19
CA GLN A 86 -6.79 -17.54 -0.89
C GLN A 86 -7.31 -16.31 -0.12
N HIS A 87 -6.78 -16.08 1.08
CA HIS A 87 -7.21 -14.98 1.93
C HIS A 87 -6.47 -13.70 1.57
N GLN A 88 -7.18 -12.57 1.65
CA GLN A 88 -6.54 -11.28 1.52
C GLN A 88 -5.56 -11.09 2.69
N THR A 89 -4.28 -10.94 2.37
CA THR A 89 -3.18 -10.83 3.33
C THR A 89 -2.40 -9.54 3.10
N GLY A 90 -1.94 -8.95 4.20
CA GLY A 90 -1.08 -7.76 4.21
C GLY A 90 0.19 -8.02 5.03
N VAL A 91 1.19 -7.18 4.83
CA VAL A 91 2.45 -7.23 5.59
C VAL A 91 2.28 -6.56 6.95
N ASN A 92 2.74 -7.17 8.03
CA ASN A 92 2.79 -6.46 9.31
C ASN A 92 3.78 -5.29 9.21
N PRO A 93 3.36 -4.02 9.45
CA PRO A 93 4.27 -2.88 9.38
C PRO A 93 5.45 -3.01 10.36
N ASP A 94 5.30 -3.69 11.49
CA ASP A 94 6.38 -3.82 12.48
C ASP A 94 7.26 -5.05 12.27
N TYR A 95 7.02 -5.83 11.21
CA TYR A 95 7.86 -6.98 10.91
C TYR A 95 9.25 -6.57 10.43
N VAL A 96 10.28 -7.11 11.10
CA VAL A 96 11.70 -6.75 10.88
C VAL A 96 12.22 -6.98 9.45
N HIS A 97 11.60 -7.88 8.69
CA HIS A 97 11.97 -8.19 7.30
C HIS A 97 10.84 -7.89 6.30
N ARG A 98 9.97 -6.92 6.62
CA ARG A 98 8.82 -6.55 5.77
C ARG A 98 9.19 -6.25 4.32
N GLU A 99 10.39 -5.73 4.07
CA GLU A 99 10.90 -5.41 2.73
C GLU A 99 11.02 -6.64 1.80
N THR A 100 11.02 -7.85 2.36
CA THR A 100 11.04 -9.10 1.58
C THR A 100 9.69 -9.40 0.91
N TYR A 101 8.61 -8.76 1.38
CA TYR A 101 7.24 -8.94 0.89
C TYR A 101 6.83 -7.84 -0.10
N THR A 102 7.72 -7.40 -0.98
CA THR A 102 7.38 -6.41 -2.01
C THR A 102 6.22 -6.89 -2.89
N ASP A 103 5.25 -6.00 -3.15
CA ASP A 103 4.19 -6.22 -4.14
C ASP A 103 4.61 -5.82 -5.56
N ALA A 104 5.79 -5.22 -5.71
CA ALA A 104 6.43 -4.93 -7.00
C ALA A 104 7.12 -6.19 -7.57
N ALA A 105 6.31 -7.11 -8.09
CA ALA A 105 6.80 -8.37 -8.64
C ALA A 105 5.99 -8.84 -9.85
N ALA A 106 6.65 -9.43 -10.84
CA ALA A 106 6.05 -9.95 -12.06
C ALA A 106 6.38 -11.44 -12.23
N THR A 107 5.58 -12.16 -13.01
CA THR A 107 5.85 -13.56 -13.35
C THR A 107 6.22 -13.61 -14.81
N CYS A 108 7.45 -14.05 -15.10
CA CYS A 108 7.90 -14.31 -16.46
C CYS A 108 7.14 -15.50 -17.06
N GLU A 109 6.99 -15.53 -18.39
CA GLU A 109 6.38 -16.66 -19.13
C GLU A 109 6.98 -18.03 -18.79
N CYS A 110 8.27 -18.08 -18.43
CA CYS A 110 8.92 -19.31 -18.00
C CYS A 110 8.51 -19.78 -16.58
N GLY A 111 7.65 -19.02 -15.89
CA GLY A 111 7.20 -19.27 -14.51
C GLY A 111 8.09 -18.66 -13.43
N ALA A 112 9.22 -18.04 -13.79
CA ALA A 112 10.09 -17.38 -12.83
C ALA A 112 9.44 -16.11 -12.28
N VAL A 113 9.47 -15.94 -10.95
CA VAL A 113 9.03 -14.70 -10.31
C VAL A 113 10.20 -13.72 -10.27
N ILE A 114 9.97 -12.54 -10.83
CA ILE A 114 10.91 -11.42 -10.81
C ILE A 114 10.43 -10.45 -9.74
N ASN A 115 11.17 -10.38 -8.64
CA ASN A 115 10.99 -9.42 -7.56
C ASN A 115 12.38 -8.91 -7.19
N THR A 116 12.81 -7.79 -7.77
CA THR A 116 14.18 -7.29 -7.54
C THR A 116 14.30 -6.65 -6.16
N THR A 117 14.21 -7.45 -5.09
CA THR A 117 14.54 -7.03 -3.72
C THR A 117 16.06 -7.03 -3.55
N ARG A 118 16.61 -5.93 -3.04
CA ARG A 118 18.00 -5.80 -2.52
C ARG A 118 19.06 -6.67 -3.20
N GLY A 119 19.53 -6.29 -4.38
CA GLY A 119 20.76 -6.84 -4.97
C GLY A 119 20.79 -8.38 -5.15
N GLY A 120 19.66 -9.07 -4.96
CA GLY A 120 19.52 -10.47 -5.28
C GLY A 120 19.53 -10.61 -6.78
N ALA A 121 20.34 -11.55 -7.29
CA ALA A 121 20.21 -11.97 -8.67
C ALA A 121 18.76 -12.43 -8.91
N ASP A 122 18.17 -12.02 -10.02
CA ASP A 122 16.87 -12.57 -10.46
C ASP A 122 16.96 -14.10 -10.33
N ASN A 123 16.07 -14.72 -9.56
CA ASN A 123 16.03 -16.17 -9.39
C ASN A 123 15.51 -16.88 -10.65
N CYS A 124 15.88 -16.38 -11.83
CA CYS A 124 15.69 -17.00 -13.13
C CYS A 124 16.69 -18.15 -13.28
N ARG A 125 16.60 -19.15 -12.39
CA ARG A 125 17.43 -20.38 -12.44
C ARG A 125 16.94 -21.40 -13.48
N LEU A 126 15.90 -21.07 -14.24
CA LEU A 126 15.43 -21.91 -15.32
C LEU A 126 16.33 -21.69 -16.54
N ALA A 127 17.20 -22.66 -16.81
CA ALA A 127 18.20 -22.63 -17.89
C ALA A 127 17.62 -22.36 -19.30
N SER A 128 16.29 -22.45 -19.46
CA SER A 128 15.56 -22.25 -20.71
C SER A 128 14.78 -20.93 -20.78
N CYS A 129 14.92 -20.01 -19.82
CA CYS A 129 14.13 -18.78 -19.83
C CYS A 129 14.61 -17.83 -20.95
N ASN A 130 13.69 -17.48 -21.86
CA ASN A 130 13.99 -16.56 -22.97
C ASN A 130 14.25 -15.13 -22.44
N SER A 131 15.33 -14.50 -22.92
CA SER A 131 15.73 -13.15 -22.55
C SER A 131 14.66 -12.09 -22.86
N TYR A 132 13.85 -12.30 -23.90
CA TYR A 132 12.74 -11.42 -24.25
C TYR A 132 11.67 -11.38 -23.14
N TYR A 133 11.17 -12.55 -22.71
CA TYR A 133 10.16 -12.64 -21.65
C TYR A 133 10.70 -12.15 -20.30
N LEU A 134 11.99 -12.41 -20.02
CA LEU A 134 12.65 -11.86 -18.84
C LEU A 134 12.69 -10.32 -18.89
N SER A 135 12.98 -9.73 -20.06
CA SER A 135 12.96 -8.29 -20.24
C SER A 135 11.55 -7.71 -20.03
N GLN A 136 10.51 -8.37 -20.53
CA GLN A 136 9.12 -7.94 -20.32
C GLN A 136 8.73 -7.98 -18.84
N ALA A 137 9.03 -9.07 -18.14
CA ALA A 137 8.75 -9.19 -16.71
C ALA A 137 9.47 -8.10 -15.89
N ARG A 138 10.72 -7.76 -16.27
CA ARG A 138 11.45 -6.65 -15.64
C ARG A 138 10.78 -5.30 -15.89
N THR A 139 10.32 -5.04 -17.11
CA THR A 139 9.55 -3.82 -17.42
C THR A 139 8.27 -3.76 -16.58
N GLU A 140 7.54 -4.87 -16.46
CA GLU A 140 6.33 -4.93 -15.64
C GLU A 140 6.61 -4.65 -14.16
N VAL A 141 7.74 -5.14 -13.61
CA VAL A 141 8.17 -4.79 -12.24
C VAL A 141 8.38 -3.28 -12.10
N TRP A 142 9.02 -2.63 -13.07
CA TRP A 142 9.23 -1.18 -13.05
C TRP A 142 7.93 -0.38 -13.16
N GLU A 143 6.99 -0.83 -13.98
CA GLU A 143 5.65 -0.25 -14.08
C GLU A 143 4.90 -0.38 -12.75
N ARG A 144 4.89 -1.57 -12.14
CA ARG A 144 4.29 -1.79 -10.81
C ARG A 144 4.93 -0.90 -9.74
N ARG A 145 6.26 -0.74 -9.75
CA ARG A 145 6.95 0.21 -8.84
C ARG A 145 6.46 1.63 -9.03
N ALA A 146 6.33 2.10 -10.26
CA ALA A 146 5.85 3.44 -10.55
C ALA A 146 4.43 3.64 -9.98
N ASP A 147 3.56 2.65 -10.13
CA ASP A 147 2.19 2.70 -9.60
C ASP A 147 2.16 2.69 -8.07
N ILE A 148 2.93 1.81 -7.44
CA ILE A 148 3.08 1.73 -5.98
C ILE A 148 3.58 3.06 -5.42
N ILE A 149 4.62 3.65 -6.03
CA ILE A 149 5.18 4.95 -5.64
C ILE A 149 4.09 6.03 -5.73
N LYS A 150 3.43 6.17 -6.88
CA LYS A 150 2.39 7.19 -7.10
C LYS A 150 1.24 7.02 -6.10
N GLN A 151 0.79 5.79 -5.87
CA GLN A 151 -0.24 5.48 -4.88
C GLN A 151 0.21 5.92 -3.49
N SER A 152 1.39 5.50 -3.04
CA SER A 152 1.91 5.77 -1.70
C SER A 152 2.11 7.26 -1.44
N LEU A 153 2.59 8.00 -2.45
CA LEU A 153 2.70 9.46 -2.42
C LEU A 153 1.32 10.13 -2.26
N ARG A 154 0.28 9.65 -2.95
CA ARG A 154 -1.09 10.16 -2.79
C ARG A 154 -1.60 9.95 -1.36
N TYR A 155 -1.29 8.80 -0.75
CA TYR A 155 -1.59 8.48 0.66
C TYR A 155 -0.65 9.16 1.68
N GLN A 156 0.20 10.09 1.24
CA GLN A 156 1.15 10.83 2.09
C GLN A 156 2.17 9.94 2.82
N ARG A 157 2.44 8.72 2.34
CA ARG A 157 3.38 7.80 2.98
C ARG A 157 4.81 8.33 2.91
N THR A 158 5.66 7.93 3.85
CA THR A 158 7.07 8.34 3.91
C THR A 158 7.91 7.62 2.86
N ASP A 159 9.07 8.19 2.50
CA ASP A 159 9.98 7.53 1.57
C ASP A 159 10.56 6.21 2.16
N GLN A 160 10.61 6.09 3.49
CA GLN A 160 10.98 4.84 4.17
C GLN A 160 9.93 3.74 3.96
N TYR A 161 8.64 4.06 4.08
CA TYR A 161 7.56 3.13 3.74
C TYR A 161 7.65 2.72 2.26
N ILE A 162 7.81 3.69 1.36
CA ILE A 162 7.88 3.44 -0.08
C ILE A 162 9.07 2.54 -0.41
N ALA A 163 10.25 2.81 0.17
CA ALA A 163 11.45 2.01 0.02
C ALA A 163 11.23 0.55 0.42
N ALA A 164 10.65 0.32 1.60
CA ALA A 164 10.35 -1.02 2.07
C ALA A 164 9.37 -1.75 1.14
N ARG A 165 8.27 -1.09 0.75
CA ARG A 165 7.24 -1.68 -0.10
C ARG A 165 7.73 -2.06 -1.49
N VAL A 166 8.57 -1.23 -2.13
CA VAL A 166 9.09 -1.53 -3.48
C VAL A 166 10.35 -2.40 -3.49
N GLY A 167 10.84 -2.79 -2.31
CA GLY A 167 12.06 -3.61 -2.14
C GLY A 167 13.37 -2.85 -2.38
N ALA A 168 13.37 -1.52 -2.20
CA ALA A 168 14.58 -0.70 -2.27
C ALA A 168 15.47 -0.92 -1.04
N ALA A 169 16.80 -0.81 -1.21
CA ALA A 169 17.73 -1.02 -0.11
C ALA A 169 17.70 0.11 0.92
N SER A 170 17.46 1.34 0.43
CA SER A 170 17.47 2.55 1.25
C SER A 170 16.44 3.59 0.75
N PRO A 171 16.04 4.56 1.60
CA PRO A 171 15.26 5.71 1.16
C PRO A 171 15.94 6.56 0.09
N GLN A 172 17.28 6.59 0.03
CA GLN A 172 18.01 7.35 -0.99
C GLN A 172 17.80 6.76 -2.39
N ASP A 173 17.63 5.44 -2.51
CA ASP A 173 17.34 4.78 -3.77
C ASP A 173 15.98 5.20 -4.35
N ILE A 174 15.03 5.57 -3.48
CA ILE A 174 13.70 6.05 -3.89
C ILE A 174 13.78 7.39 -4.63
N HIS A 175 14.66 8.31 -4.21
CA HIS A 175 14.84 9.57 -4.94
C HIS A 175 15.36 9.36 -6.36
N ARG A 176 16.26 8.38 -6.56
CA ARG A 176 16.70 8.00 -7.91
C ARG A 176 15.54 7.41 -8.72
N MET A 177 14.73 6.54 -8.12
CA MET A 177 13.54 5.99 -8.78
C MET A 177 12.55 7.08 -9.20
N TYR A 178 12.38 8.16 -8.44
CA TYR A 178 11.54 9.29 -8.85
C TYR A 178 12.05 9.94 -10.15
N GLN A 179 13.36 10.09 -10.28
CA GLN A 179 13.98 10.65 -11.48
C GLN A 179 13.85 9.70 -12.67
N ASP A 180 14.23 8.43 -12.47
CA ASP A 180 14.21 7.39 -13.52
C ASP A 180 12.79 7.16 -14.07
N LEU A 181 11.77 7.27 -13.22
CA LEU A 181 10.36 7.08 -13.57
C LEU A 181 9.62 8.38 -13.91
N ASN A 182 10.32 9.52 -13.93
CA ASN A 182 9.76 10.86 -14.16
C ASN A 182 8.53 11.16 -13.28
N ILE A 183 8.64 10.88 -11.97
CA ILE A 183 7.57 11.07 -10.99
C ILE A 183 7.75 12.41 -10.29
N ASP A 184 6.82 13.35 -10.54
CA ASP A 184 6.75 14.60 -9.79
C ASP A 184 6.13 14.38 -8.41
N GLN A 185 6.98 14.00 -7.46
CA GLN A 185 6.59 13.75 -6.07
C GLN A 185 5.93 14.95 -5.40
N SER A 186 6.36 16.17 -5.73
CA SER A 186 5.88 17.40 -5.07
C SER A 186 4.42 17.63 -5.42
N THR A 187 4.11 17.61 -6.72
CA THR A 187 2.74 17.77 -7.22
C THR A 187 1.82 16.67 -6.70
N ILE A 188 2.28 15.41 -6.70
CA ILE A 188 1.46 14.28 -6.21
C ILE A 188 1.17 14.40 -4.71
N ARG A 189 2.19 14.71 -3.90
CA ARG A 189 2.02 14.90 -2.44
C ARG A 189 1.10 16.08 -2.16
N GLN A 190 1.25 17.21 -2.84
CA GLN A 190 0.39 18.38 -2.67
C GLN A 190 -1.08 18.05 -2.95
N LYS A 191 -1.39 17.38 -4.06
CA LYS A 191 -2.76 16.94 -4.38
C LYS A 191 -3.31 15.95 -3.36
N GLY A 192 -2.49 14.98 -2.93
CA GLY A 192 -2.87 14.02 -1.90
C GLY A 192 -3.17 14.69 -0.56
N LYS A 193 -2.34 15.66 -0.15
CA LYS A 193 -2.53 16.45 1.08
C LYS A 193 -3.81 17.26 1.03
N GLN A 194 -4.11 17.93 -0.08
CA GLN A 194 -5.35 18.68 -0.27
C GLN A 194 -6.59 17.79 -0.12
N ARG A 195 -6.54 16.58 -0.69
CA ARG A 195 -7.64 15.62 -0.60
C ARG A 195 -7.81 15.04 0.79
N LEU A 196 -6.71 14.67 1.45
CA LEU A 196 -6.74 14.20 2.82
C LEU A 196 -7.27 15.30 3.75
N LYS A 197 -6.87 16.55 3.55
CA LYS A 197 -7.42 17.69 4.27
C LYS A 197 -8.94 17.81 4.07
N GLY A 198 -9.43 17.81 2.83
CA GLY A 198 -10.87 17.88 2.56
C GLY A 198 -11.65 16.70 3.17
N LEU A 199 -11.11 15.49 3.11
CA LEU A 199 -11.69 14.34 3.82
C LEU A 199 -11.79 14.58 5.33
N LEU A 200 -10.72 15.08 5.96
CA LEU A 200 -10.69 15.32 7.40
C LEU A 200 -11.66 16.43 7.81
N GLU A 201 -11.82 17.47 7.00
CA GLU A 201 -12.84 18.51 7.19
C GLU A 201 -14.24 17.89 7.17
N ASP A 202 -14.57 17.08 6.16
CA ASP A 202 -15.89 16.44 6.06
C ASP A 202 -16.15 15.44 7.19
N LEU A 203 -15.13 14.68 7.61
CA LEU A 203 -15.25 13.74 8.73
C LEU A 203 -15.36 14.44 10.09
N SER A 204 -14.92 15.70 10.22
CA SER A 204 -14.97 16.45 11.47
C SER A 204 -16.39 16.79 11.94
N GLU A 205 -17.37 16.71 11.03
CA GLU A 205 -18.78 16.81 11.37
C GLU A 205 -19.27 15.63 12.23
N ARG A 206 -18.56 14.50 12.18
CA ARG A 206 -18.96 13.23 12.83
C ARG A 206 -17.94 12.76 13.86
N PHE A 207 -16.66 13.01 13.64
CA PHE A 207 -15.56 12.51 14.48
C PHE A 207 -14.82 13.65 15.17
N THR A 208 -14.41 13.42 16.40
CA THR A 208 -13.54 14.36 17.10
C THR A 208 -12.14 14.39 16.47
N HIS A 209 -11.42 15.50 16.63
CA HIS A 209 -10.02 15.60 16.16
C HIS A 209 -9.10 14.53 16.79
N THR A 210 -9.43 14.05 17.99
CA THR A 210 -8.69 12.96 18.65
C THR A 210 -8.92 11.63 17.94
N GLU A 211 -10.16 11.32 17.59
CA GLU A 211 -10.48 10.07 16.88
C GLU A 211 -9.88 10.05 15.48
N LEU A 212 -9.91 11.18 14.77
CA LEU A 212 -9.25 11.32 13.48
C LEU A 212 -7.72 11.21 13.62
N ALA A 213 -7.13 11.75 14.70
CA ALA A 213 -5.69 11.66 14.95
C ALA A 213 -5.25 10.20 15.08
N VAL A 214 -6.01 9.40 15.84
CA VAL A 214 -5.75 7.97 16.01
C VAL A 214 -5.98 7.22 14.69
N ALA A 215 -7.10 7.46 14.01
CA ALA A 215 -7.46 6.74 12.78
C ALA A 215 -6.42 6.94 11.66
N PHE A 216 -5.95 8.17 11.49
CA PHE A 216 -5.03 8.49 10.38
C PHE A 216 -3.55 8.48 10.78
N ASP A 217 -3.24 8.31 12.06
CA ASP A 217 -1.88 8.46 12.63
C ASP A 217 -1.27 9.82 12.27
N ILE A 218 -2.03 10.88 12.55
CA ILE A 218 -1.64 12.27 12.31
C ILE A 218 -1.74 13.01 13.64
N PRO A 219 -0.72 13.81 14.04
CA PRO A 219 -0.81 14.58 15.27
C PRO A 219 -2.08 15.42 15.33
N ARG A 220 -2.78 15.39 16.47
CA ARG A 220 -4.03 16.16 16.68
C ARG A 220 -3.86 17.66 16.38
N SER A 221 -2.69 18.22 16.68
CA SER A 221 -2.34 19.62 16.37
C SER A 221 -2.36 19.87 14.85
N THR A 222 -1.84 18.93 14.05
CA THR A 222 -1.85 19.00 12.59
C THR A 222 -3.27 18.95 12.05
N ILE A 223 -4.09 18.01 12.53
CA ILE A 223 -5.51 17.93 12.15
C ILE A 223 -6.24 19.24 12.47
N SER A 224 -6.03 19.77 13.68
CA SER A 224 -6.67 21.00 14.12
C SER A 224 -6.24 22.21 13.28
N SER A 225 -4.96 22.31 12.93
CA SER A 225 -4.45 23.37 12.03
C SER A 225 -5.00 23.24 10.61
N TRP A 226 -5.19 22.02 10.11
CA TRP A 226 -5.73 21.82 8.76
C TRP A 226 -7.20 22.19 8.67
N ILE A 227 -8.02 21.77 9.63
CA ILE A 227 -9.47 21.98 9.62
C ILE A 227 -9.84 23.43 9.96
N ASN A 228 -9.20 24.04 10.97
CA ASN A 228 -9.62 25.36 11.45
C ASN A 228 -9.09 26.53 10.61
N GLY A 229 -8.20 26.26 9.64
CA GLY A 229 -7.50 27.29 8.88
C GLY A 229 -6.51 28.06 9.76
N SER A 230 -5.22 27.82 9.58
CA SER A 230 -4.18 28.70 10.10
C SER A 230 -4.30 30.11 9.52
#